data_AF-A0A2R7Y4V7-F1
#
_entry.id   AF-A0A2R7Y4V7-F1
#
_cell.length_a   1.000
_cell.length_b   1.000
_cell.length_c   1.000
_cell.angle_alpha   90.00
_cell.angle_beta   90.00
_cell.angle_gamma   90.00
#
_symmetry.space_group_name_H-M   'P 1'
#
loop_
_entity.id
_entity.type
_entity.pdbx_description
1 polymer ?
#
loop_
_entity_poly.entity_id
_entity_poly.type
_entity_poly.pdbx_seq_one_letter_code
_entity_poly.pdbx_strand_id
1 'polypeptide(L)'
;MELPEKLVLDTSVLVEFIITKSPFRKTIAELFAKAERGDVDLYVNTVTLAETFYIVARVYRIAGIDDPNKEAENFITWITSNVNVVNIDVRLSKSAGELKKRLGIALPDCLLIASASAIGDASPRF
;
A
#
# COMPACT_ATOMS: atom_id res chain seq x y z
N MET A 1 -8.66 3.95 -26.23
CA MET A 1 -7.85 4.38 -25.07
C MET A 1 -7.75 3.16 -24.18
N GLU A 2 -6.56 2.63 -23.95
CA GLU A 2 -6.38 1.51 -23.02
C GLU A 2 -6.74 1.99 -21.60
N LEU A 3 -7.34 1.11 -20.81
CA LEU A 3 -7.62 1.41 -19.39
C LEU A 3 -6.28 1.44 -18.64
N PRO A 4 -6.12 2.34 -17.65
CA PRO A 4 -4.89 2.41 -16.86
C PRO A 4 -4.64 1.10 -16.12
N GLU A 5 -3.37 0.73 -15.96
CA GLU A 5 -2.97 -0.41 -15.12
C GLU A 5 -3.39 -0.13 -13.67
N LYS A 6 -4.01 -1.09 -13.00
CA LYS A 6 -4.43 -0.94 -11.59
C LYS A 6 -3.51 -1.72 -10.67
N LEU A 7 -3.00 -1.08 -9.63
CA LEU A 7 -2.05 -1.70 -8.70
C LEU A 7 -2.51 -1.55 -7.26
N VAL A 8 -2.42 -2.63 -6.49
CA VAL A 8 -2.63 -2.58 -5.03
C VAL A 8 -1.29 -2.71 -4.34
N LEU A 9 -0.90 -1.67 -3.61
CA LEU A 9 0.42 -1.54 -3.01
C LEU A 9 0.45 -2.21 -1.64
N ASP A 10 1.51 -2.97 -1.37
CA ASP A 10 1.83 -3.52 -0.05
C ASP A 10 2.55 -2.48 0.83
N THR A 11 2.60 -2.75 2.14
CA THR A 11 3.32 -1.93 3.12
C THR A 11 4.81 -1.82 2.81
N SER A 12 5.45 -2.91 2.34
CA SER A 12 6.87 -2.89 1.95
C SER A 12 7.17 -1.78 0.93
N VAL A 13 6.35 -1.68 -0.11
CA VAL A 13 6.48 -0.70 -1.20
C VAL A 13 6.40 0.73 -0.63
N LEU A 14 5.43 0.99 0.25
CA LEU A 14 5.25 2.31 0.85
C LEU A 14 6.40 2.67 1.80
N VAL A 15 6.91 1.70 2.56
CA VAL A 15 8.02 1.91 3.49
C VAL A 15 9.33 2.14 2.74
N GLU A 16 9.61 1.40 1.66
CA GLU A 16 10.80 1.58 0.83
C GLU A 16 10.88 2.99 0.23
N PHE A 17 9.72 3.60 -0.09
CA PHE A 17 9.67 4.97 -0.60
C PHE A 17 10.26 6.00 0.37
N ILE A 18 10.03 5.86 1.69
CA ILE A 18 10.54 6.81 2.68
C ILE A 18 12.01 6.59 3.02
N ILE A 19 12.56 5.41 2.74
CA ILE A 19 13.96 5.09 3.00
C ILE A 19 14.84 5.77 1.94
N THR A 20 15.58 6.81 2.33
CA THR A 20 16.39 7.63 1.41
C THR A 20 17.42 6.83 0.61
N LYS A 21 17.99 5.78 1.21
CA LYS A 21 18.99 4.91 0.58
C LYS A 21 18.40 3.68 -0.12
N SER A 22 17.07 3.54 -0.19
CA SER A 22 16.45 2.41 -0.87
C SER A 22 16.79 2.43 -2.36
N PRO A 23 17.23 1.29 -2.94
CA PRO A 23 17.44 1.18 -4.38
C PRO A 23 16.11 1.30 -5.16
N PHE A 24 14.97 1.05 -4.52
CA PHE A 24 13.64 1.08 -5.13
C PHE A 24 12.98 2.46 -5.06
N ARG A 25 13.49 3.39 -4.23
CA ARG A 25 12.88 4.71 -4.02
C ARG A 25 12.57 5.45 -5.33
N LYS A 26 13.50 5.43 -6.30
CA LYS A 26 13.29 6.09 -7.61
C LYS A 26 12.20 5.42 -8.42
N THR A 27 12.16 4.08 -8.44
CA THR A 27 11.14 3.31 -9.14
C THR A 27 9.75 3.58 -8.55
N ILE A 28 9.65 3.67 -7.22
CA ILE A 28 8.40 3.96 -6.53
C ILE A 28 7.98 5.42 -6.74
N ALA A 29 8.92 6.37 -6.73
CA ALA A 29 8.64 7.76 -7.05
C ALA A 29 8.05 7.92 -8.47
N GLU A 30 8.60 7.20 -9.46
CA GLU A 30 8.06 7.17 -10.82
C GLU A 30 6.66 6.53 -10.85
N LEU A 31 6.39 5.55 -9.98
CA LEU A 31 5.07 4.94 -9.88
C LEU A 31 4.00 5.93 -9.43
N PHE A 32 4.30 6.75 -8.42
CA PHE A 32 3.41 7.83 -7.99
C PHE A 32 3.26 8.91 -9.07
N ALA A 33 4.34 9.26 -9.77
CA ALA A 33 4.28 10.23 -10.88
C ALA A 33 3.42 9.72 -12.05
N LYS A 34 3.46 8.42 -12.36
CA LYS A 34 2.56 7.78 -13.33
C LYS A 34 1.10 7.87 -12.89
N ALA A 35 0.85 7.67 -11.60
CA ALA A 35 -0.50 7.79 -11.05
C ALA A 35 -1.05 9.21 -11.16
N GLU A 36 -0.23 10.21 -10.87
CA GLU A 36 -0.59 11.63 -11.02
C GLU A 36 -0.94 12.00 -12.48
N ARG A 37 -0.27 11.37 -13.45
CA ARG A 37 -0.57 11.54 -14.89
C ARG A 37 -1.80 10.75 -15.37
N GLY A 38 -2.33 9.84 -14.56
CA GLY A 38 -3.41 8.92 -14.94
C GLY A 38 -2.95 7.72 -15.77
N ASP A 39 -1.65 7.41 -15.80
CA ASP A 39 -1.10 6.24 -16.50
C ASP A 39 -1.37 4.93 -15.72
N VAL A 40 -1.50 5.03 -14.39
CA VAL A 40 -1.68 3.90 -13.45
C VAL A 40 -2.63 4.30 -12.33
N ASP A 41 -3.57 3.45 -11.96
CA ASP A 41 -4.39 3.65 -10.77
C ASP A 41 -3.77 2.90 -9.58
N LEU A 42 -3.39 3.65 -8.55
CA LEU A 42 -2.85 3.08 -7.31
C LEU A 42 -3.93 2.92 -6.26
N TYR A 43 -3.86 1.79 -5.54
CA TYR A 43 -4.77 1.43 -4.48
C TYR A 43 -4.00 0.96 -3.25
N VAL A 44 -4.58 1.18 -2.08
CA VAL A 44 -4.17 0.60 -0.80
C VAL A 44 -5.40 0.18 -0.03
N ASN A 45 -5.30 -0.89 0.77
CA ASN A 45 -6.39 -1.24 1.67
C ASN A 45 -6.17 -0.67 3.08
N THR A 46 -7.23 -0.60 3.87
CA THR A 46 -7.18 -0.02 5.22
C THR A 46 -6.26 -0.77 6.20
N VAL A 47 -6.01 -2.06 5.99
CA VAL A 47 -5.08 -2.85 6.80
C VAL A 47 -3.64 -2.49 6.45
N THR A 48 -3.31 -2.41 5.16
CA THR A 48 -2.01 -1.93 4.68
C THR A 48 -1.71 -0.51 5.17
N LEU A 49 -2.71 0.38 5.22
CA LEU A 49 -2.54 1.72 5.79
C LEU A 49 -2.19 1.67 7.29
N ALA A 50 -2.86 0.81 8.06
CA ALA A 50 -2.57 0.64 9.48
C ALA A 50 -1.15 0.09 9.72
N GLU A 51 -0.75 -0.91 8.93
CA GLU A 51 0.61 -1.47 8.97
C GLU A 51 1.66 -0.42 8.59
N THR A 52 1.39 0.34 7.52
CA THR A 52 2.27 1.42 7.06
C THR A 52 2.44 2.49 8.13
N PHE A 53 1.35 2.93 8.74
CA PHE A 53 1.39 3.95 9.81
C PHE A 53 2.28 3.50 10.97
N TYR A 54 2.11 2.25 11.42
CA TYR A 54 2.90 1.66 12.49
C TYR A 54 4.39 1.54 12.11
N ILE A 55 4.70 1.00 10.93
CA ILE A 55 6.09 0.74 10.51
C ILE A 55 6.82 2.04 10.22
N VAL A 56 6.19 2.99 9.55
CA VAL A 56 6.80 4.29 9.22
C VAL A 56 7.16 5.07 10.47
N ALA A 57 6.28 5.11 11.48
CA ALA A 57 6.61 5.73 12.77
C ALA A 57 7.83 5.08 13.44
N ARG A 58 8.00 3.76 13.30
CA ARG A 58 9.20 3.05 13.78
C ARG A 58 10.45 3.41 12.98
N VAL A 59 10.34 3.49 11.66
CA VAL A 59 11.46 3.88 10.77
C VAL A 59 11.93 5.30 11.11
N TYR A 60 11.01 6.25 11.24
CA TYR A 60 11.33 7.63 11.63
C TYR A 60 11.97 7.71 13.03
N ARG A 61 11.50 6.91 13.99
CA ARG A 61 12.12 6.84 15.32
C ARG A 61 13.56 6.36 15.24
N ILE A 62 13.83 5.30 14.46
CA ILE A 62 15.19 4.78 14.27
C ILE A 62 16.08 5.81 13.56
N ALA A 63 15.50 6.59 12.65
CA ALA A 63 16.20 7.66 11.95
C ALA A 63 16.43 8.93 12.79
N GLY A 64 15.89 9.00 14.02
CA GLY A 64 16.07 10.14 14.92
C GLY A 64 15.24 11.37 14.54
N ILE A 65 14.11 11.18 13.86
CA ILE A 65 13.14 12.25 13.59
C ILE A 65 12.48 12.71 14.90
N ASP A 66 12.33 14.03 15.08
CA ASP A 66 11.87 14.65 16.34
C ASP A 66 10.48 14.16 16.80
N ASP A 67 9.49 14.13 15.90
CA ASP A 67 8.16 13.56 16.17
C ASP A 67 7.81 12.48 15.13
N PRO A 68 8.22 11.21 15.37
CA PRO A 68 8.00 10.13 14.42
C PRO A 68 6.52 9.82 14.14
N ASN A 69 5.65 10.05 15.13
CA ASN A 69 4.21 9.78 14.96
C ASN A 69 3.58 10.85 14.09
N LYS A 70 3.93 12.12 14.32
CA LYS A 70 3.44 13.21 13.49
C LYS A 70 3.89 13.07 12.04
N GLU A 71 5.15 12.72 11.81
CA GLU A 71 5.64 12.48 10.45
C GLU A 71 5.00 11.26 9.79
N ALA A 72 4.68 10.21 10.56
CA ALA A 72 3.91 9.09 10.03
C ALA A 72 2.47 9.50 9.64
N GLU A 73 1.81 10.37 10.42
CA GLU A 73 0.49 10.92 10.06
C GLU A 73 0.55 11.75 8.78
N ASN A 74 1.58 12.61 8.66
CA ASN A 74 1.81 13.40 7.45
C ASN A 74 1.99 12.48 6.23
N PHE A 75 2.75 11.39 6.38
CA PHE A 75 2.94 10.41 5.34
C PHE A 75 1.65 9.68 4.94
N ILE A 76 0.84 9.23 5.91
CA ILE A 76 -0.46 8.59 5.63
C ILE A 76 -1.39 9.57 4.92
N THR A 77 -1.44 10.83 5.36
CA THR A 77 -2.25 11.89 4.72
C THR A 77 -1.82 12.11 3.27
N TRP A 78 -0.52 12.13 3.01
CA TRP A 78 0.00 12.21 1.65
C TRP A 78 -0.40 10.99 0.82
N ILE A 79 -0.25 9.76 1.35
CA ILE A 79 -0.66 8.53 0.66
C ILE A 79 -2.13 8.58 0.28
N THR A 80 -3.04 8.83 1.23
CA THR A 80 -4.49 8.82 0.98
C THR A 80 -4.96 9.94 0.06
N SER A 81 -4.13 10.95 -0.19
CA SER A 81 -4.40 12.01 -1.17
C SER A 81 -3.93 11.65 -2.59
N ASN A 82 -3.06 10.65 -2.73
CA ASN A 82 -2.44 10.24 -4.00
C ASN A 82 -2.84 8.83 -4.46
N VAL A 83 -3.53 8.05 -3.62
CA VAL A 83 -3.97 6.69 -3.95
C VAL A 83 -5.42 6.45 -3.54
N ASN A 84 -6.08 5.52 -4.23
CA ASN A 84 -7.43 5.11 -3.91
C ASN A 84 -7.45 4.17 -2.70
N VAL A 85 -8.34 4.44 -1.73
CA VAL A 85 -8.45 3.61 -0.51
C VAL A 85 -9.56 2.56 -0.64
N VAL A 86 -9.19 1.31 -0.40
CA VAL A 86 -10.11 0.17 -0.37
C VAL A 86 -10.43 -0.20 1.07
N ASN A 87 -11.67 0.04 1.49
CA ASN A 87 -12.14 -0.35 2.82
C ASN A 87 -12.35 -1.87 2.89
N ILE A 88 -11.73 -2.52 3.87
CA ILE A 88 -11.96 -3.96 4.12
C ILE A 88 -13.34 -4.15 4.77
N ASP A 89 -14.28 -4.68 3.99
CA ASP A 89 -15.62 -5.06 4.44
C ASP A 89 -15.70 -6.56 4.79
N VAL A 90 -16.89 -7.01 5.19
CA VAL A 90 -17.15 -8.43 5.53
C VAL A 90 -16.89 -9.36 4.33
N ARG A 91 -17.18 -8.92 3.10
CA ARG A 91 -16.98 -9.71 1.87
C ARG A 91 -15.48 -9.92 1.62
N LEU A 92 -14.70 -8.85 1.68
CA LEU A 92 -13.24 -8.91 1.54
C LEU A 92 -12.61 -9.74 2.66
N SER A 93 -13.07 -9.58 3.90
CA SER A 93 -12.59 -10.36 5.04
C SER A 93 -12.80 -11.87 4.84
N LYS A 94 -13.99 -12.29 4.38
CA LYS A 94 -14.28 -13.69 4.05
C LYS A 94 -13.39 -14.20 2.91
N SER A 95 -13.22 -13.39 1.87
CA SER A 95 -12.39 -13.73 0.71
C SER A 95 -10.93 -13.95 1.11
N ALA A 96 -10.37 -13.07 1.95
CA ALA A 96 -9.04 -13.23 2.51
C ALA A 96 -8.92 -14.49 3.38
N GLY A 97 -9.96 -14.84 4.16
CA GLY A 97 -10.00 -16.09 4.92
C GLY A 97 -9.96 -17.35 4.03
N GLU A 98 -10.65 -17.34 2.89
CA GLU A 98 -10.54 -18.43 1.90
C GLU A 98 -9.14 -18.50 1.28
N LEU A 99 -8.55 -17.35 0.94
CA LEU A 99 -7.17 -17.29 0.44
C LEU A 99 -6.18 -17.82 1.49
N LYS A 100 -6.31 -17.46 2.76
CA LYS A 100 -5.46 -17.94 3.85
C LYS A 100 -5.49 -19.46 3.97
N LYS A 101 -6.68 -20.06 3.91
CA LYS A 101 -6.85 -21.52 3.95
C LYS A 101 -6.16 -22.21 2.77
N ARG A 102 -6.24 -21.62 1.57
CA ARG A 102 -5.72 -22.20 0.33
C ARG A 102 -4.21 -22.01 0.15
N LEU A 103 -3.70 -20.82 0.49
CA LEU A 103 -2.33 -20.39 0.18
C LEU A 103 -1.38 -20.49 1.37
N GLY A 104 -1.88 -20.47 2.60
CA GLY A 104 -1.06 -20.56 3.82
C GLY A 104 -0.25 -19.30 4.18
N ILE A 105 -0.22 -18.27 3.32
CA ILE A 105 0.54 -17.00 3.49
C ILE A 105 -0.06 -16.05 4.56
N ALA A 106 0.57 -14.92 4.87
CA ALA A 106 0.09 -14.04 5.94
C ALA A 106 -1.32 -13.47 5.64
N LEU A 107 -2.08 -13.15 6.69
CA LEU A 107 -3.42 -12.59 6.52
C LEU A 107 -3.41 -11.21 5.82
N PRO A 108 -2.46 -10.29 6.10
CA PRO A 108 -2.29 -9.07 5.33
C PRO A 108 -2.11 -9.32 3.83
N ASP A 109 -1.23 -10.26 3.44
CA ASP A 109 -1.04 -10.64 2.03
C ASP A 109 -2.34 -11.15 1.40
N CYS A 110 -3.11 -11.94 2.15
CA CYS A 110 -4.41 -12.44 1.68
C CYS A 110 -5.42 -11.30 1.49
N LEU A 111 -5.39 -10.28 2.35
CA LEU A 111 -6.22 -9.08 2.23
C LEU A 111 -5.79 -8.24 1.03
N LEU A 112 -4.50 -8.09 0.78
CA LEU A 112 -3.96 -7.41 -0.40
C LEU A 112 -4.46 -8.09 -1.70
N ILE A 113 -4.34 -9.41 -1.79
CA ILE A 113 -4.80 -10.20 -2.94
C ILE A 113 -6.34 -10.12 -3.09
N ALA A 114 -7.08 -10.17 -1.97
CA ALA A 114 -8.53 -10.03 -1.98
C ALA A 114 -8.95 -8.63 -2.47
N SER A 115 -8.26 -7.58 -2.03
CA SER A 115 -8.48 -6.21 -2.51
C SER A 115 -8.21 -6.09 -4.00
N ALA A 116 -7.09 -6.61 -4.49
CA ALA A 116 -6.76 -6.62 -5.92
C ALA A 116 -7.83 -7.33 -6.76
N SER A 117 -8.27 -8.51 -6.30
CA SER A 117 -9.33 -9.27 -6.95
C SER A 117 -10.67 -8.53 -7.02
N ALA A 118 -11.00 -7.72 -6.00
CA ALA A 118 -12.26 -6.98 -5.95
C ALA A 118 -12.31 -5.74 -6.85
N ILE A 119 -11.14 -5.20 -7.24
CA ILE A 119 -11.03 -3.99 -8.08
C ILE A 119 -11.19 -4.32 -9.57
N GLY A 120 -10.99 -5.59 -9.96
CA GLY A 120 -11.06 -6.06 -11.34
C GLY A 120 -9.81 -5.64 -12.13
N ASP A 121 -9.02 -6.64 -12.52
CA ASP A 121 -7.74 -6.51 -13.26
C ASP A 121 -6.63 -5.75 -12.53
N ALA A 122 -6.73 -5.60 -11.20
CA ALA A 122 -5.64 -5.03 -10.41
C ALA A 122 -4.60 -6.09 -10.02
N SER A 123 -3.32 -5.69 -10.06
CA SER A 123 -2.19 -6.53 -9.65
C SER A 123 -1.68 -6.14 -8.25
N PRO A 124 -1.50 -7.09 -7.32
CA PRO A 124 -0.82 -6.82 -6.06
C PRO A 124 0.67 -6.54 -6.31
N ARG A 125 1.24 -5.60 -5.55
CA ARG A 125 2.66 -5.23 -5.58
C ARG A 125 3.23 -5.37 -4.16
N PHE A 126 4.05 -6.41 -3.98
CA PHE A 126 4.80 -6.73 -2.77
C PHE A 126 6.23 -6.17 -2.84
#